data_AF-A0A7V8X749-F1
#
_entry.id   AF-A0A7V8X749-F1
#
_cell.length_a   1.000
_cell.length_b   1.000
_cell.length_c   1.000
_cell.angle_alpha   90.00
_cell.angle_beta   90.00
_cell.angle_gamma   90.00
#
_symmetry.space_group_name_H-M   'P 1'
#
loop_
_entity.id
_entity.type
_entity.pdbx_description
1 polymer ?
#
loop_
_entity_poly.entity_id
_entity_poly.type
_entity_poly.pdbx_seq_one_letter_code
_entity_poly.pdbx_strand_id
1 'polypeptide(L)'
;MHHIDTTASEQAPDGSRYEALCDRAISFLEQHNGYAHEDALVALVFGKSASPALWRPLLHSALESEERLEYLADGRWRLTSSLAVKEVAETLLPAFVAIDVETTGLKPSTQRMIEIALIRYRQGEETDRYNRMLDPGRRIPTYITKLTGIRDDDVEDAAVFGDLATEIVEFIGDDVLVGHNVGFDIGFLNAELQRARHAKVINESVDTLTLATRVLPGLKRPGLDRVARAVGLSPRKIHRAGVDAEITAQVALRLEAEARRQGVASYDALKVMASVRERRPREKVGRGRSLIDRSLLEGVPRKPGVYLMRDRNGQVIYVGKSKNLRERVGSYLSQPLGYARKMDGLLEAIGAIDTEVVGSELEALLLESQLIRSHAPRYNTMMRSFEHYPYIRVDVGNRWPRITLVKDRKDDGARYFGPYRSRSAARKTVDVINDVLPLRTCTRSFKNARSYGNPCLRLAIGKCLGPCVDVSIAGEYRDIVQQVVRFLDGEDDA
;
A
#
# COMPACT_ATOMS: atom_id res chain seq x y z
N MET A 1 50.23 -9.04 72.59
CA MET A 1 50.21 -7.80 73.40
C MET A 1 50.55 -6.67 72.44
N HIS A 2 49.66 -5.69 72.38
CA HIS A 2 49.54 -4.66 71.35
C HIS A 2 50.75 -3.72 71.23
N HIS A 3 51.00 -3.27 70.01
CA HIS A 3 51.55 -1.96 69.61
C HIS A 3 51.32 -1.85 68.09
N ILE A 4 50.95 -0.74 67.43
CA ILE A 4 50.65 0.67 67.70
C ILE A 4 49.82 1.13 66.49
N ASP A 5 48.86 2.04 66.73
CA ASP A 5 48.20 2.85 65.70
C ASP A 5 49.17 3.91 65.15
N THR A 6 49.23 4.10 63.82
CA THR A 6 49.40 5.43 63.21
C THR A 6 49.18 5.41 61.69
N THR A 7 48.03 5.96 61.29
CA THR A 7 47.77 6.89 60.17
C THR A 7 48.44 6.72 58.80
N ALA A 8 47.56 6.87 57.79
CA ALA A 8 47.76 7.50 56.49
C ALA A 8 48.32 6.65 55.34
N SER A 9 47.40 6.24 54.47
CA SER A 9 47.52 6.51 53.03
C SER A 9 46.14 6.37 52.38
N GLU A 10 45.49 7.51 52.10
CA GLU A 10 44.52 7.62 51.02
C GLU A 10 45.21 7.16 49.73
N GLN A 11 44.84 5.98 49.23
CA GLN A 11 45.14 5.59 47.85
C GLN A 11 43.85 5.02 47.26
N ALA A 12 43.26 5.79 46.34
CA ALA A 12 42.17 5.35 45.50
C ALA A 12 42.58 4.08 44.73
N PRO A 13 41.77 3.01 44.74
CA PRO A 13 41.98 1.90 43.84
C PRO A 13 40.97 1.93 42.69
N ASP A 14 41.53 2.06 41.49
CA ASP A 14 41.35 1.08 40.41
C ASP A 14 40.47 1.48 39.21
N GLY A 15 41.02 2.34 38.35
CA GLY A 15 40.55 2.55 36.97
C GLY A 15 40.69 1.32 36.05
N SER A 16 41.16 0.16 36.54
CA SER A 16 41.43 -1.02 35.72
C SER A 16 40.28 -2.04 35.65
N ARG A 17 39.18 -1.84 36.39
CA ARG A 17 38.22 -2.94 36.62
C ARG A 17 37.39 -3.34 35.38
N TYR A 18 37.29 -2.47 34.37
CA TYR A 18 36.48 -2.71 33.17
C TYR A 18 37.16 -2.33 31.84
N GLU A 19 38.46 -2.05 31.84
CA GLU A 19 39.21 -1.57 30.65
C GLU A 19 39.02 -2.48 29.43
N ALA A 20 39.11 -3.80 29.61
CA ALA A 20 38.88 -4.77 28.53
C ALA A 20 37.43 -4.79 28.01
N LEU A 21 36.44 -4.39 28.82
CA LEU A 21 35.05 -4.23 28.36
C LEU A 21 34.89 -2.92 27.57
N CYS A 22 35.52 -1.84 28.02
CA CYS A 22 35.57 -0.55 27.33
C CYS A 22 36.22 -0.70 25.96
N ASP A 23 37.39 -1.33 25.87
CA ASP A 23 38.11 -1.54 24.61
C ASP A 23 37.30 -2.39 23.62
N ARG A 24 36.59 -3.40 24.11
CA ARG A 24 35.67 -4.20 23.28
C ARG A 24 34.46 -3.40 22.80
N ALA A 25 33.89 -2.55 23.66
CA ALA A 25 32.78 -1.69 23.28
C ALA A 25 33.22 -0.65 22.25
N ILE A 26 34.39 -0.03 22.44
CA ILE A 26 35.01 0.91 21.50
C ILE A 26 35.32 0.24 20.17
N SER A 27 36.01 -0.91 20.17
CA SER A 27 36.31 -1.67 18.95
C SER A 27 35.05 -2.04 18.17
N PHE A 28 33.98 -2.40 18.89
CA PHE A 28 32.69 -2.68 18.26
C PHE A 28 32.06 -1.42 17.67
N LEU A 29 32.09 -0.29 18.37
CA LEU A 29 31.59 0.99 17.87
C LEU A 29 32.38 1.46 16.65
N GLU A 30 33.71 1.34 16.65
CA GLU A 30 34.57 1.63 15.50
C GLU A 30 34.19 0.80 14.27
N GLN A 31 33.89 -0.48 14.47
CA GLN A 31 33.41 -1.37 13.40
C GLN A 31 31.96 -1.11 12.96
N HIS A 32 31.18 -0.37 13.76
CA HIS A 32 29.75 -0.11 13.55
C HIS A 32 29.45 1.39 13.43
N ASN A 33 30.24 2.11 12.62
CA ASN A 33 30.03 3.52 12.28
C ASN A 33 30.03 4.50 13.48
N GLY A 34 30.66 4.13 14.59
CA GLY A 34 30.82 4.95 15.78
C GLY A 34 29.59 5.04 16.68
N TYR A 35 28.53 4.25 16.47
CA TYR A 35 27.35 4.23 17.33
C TYR A 35 26.70 2.84 17.44
N ALA A 36 26.16 2.49 18.62
CA ALA A 36 25.41 1.26 18.84
C ALA A 36 24.35 1.40 19.94
N HIS A 37 23.25 0.67 19.82
CA HIS A 37 22.23 0.58 20.88
C HIS A 37 22.78 -0.22 22.08
N GLU A 38 22.40 0.18 23.30
CA GLU A 38 22.91 -0.44 24.53
C GLU A 38 22.70 -1.96 24.57
N ASP A 39 21.58 -2.47 24.06
CA ASP A 39 21.32 -3.92 23.99
C ASP A 39 22.32 -4.70 23.12
N ALA A 40 22.84 -4.08 22.06
CA ALA A 40 23.85 -4.72 21.21
C ALA A 40 25.19 -4.82 21.95
N LEU A 41 25.53 -3.76 22.71
CA LEU A 41 26.72 -3.74 23.55
C LEU A 41 26.58 -4.72 24.73
N VAL A 42 25.41 -4.81 25.37
CA VAL A 42 25.16 -5.82 26.42
C VAL A 42 25.34 -7.24 25.87
N ALA A 43 24.76 -7.53 24.70
CA ALA A 43 24.86 -8.86 24.07
C ALA A 43 26.28 -9.21 23.63
N LEU A 44 27.05 -8.23 23.15
CA LEU A 44 28.47 -8.38 22.83
C LEU A 44 29.30 -8.61 24.10
N VAL A 45 29.02 -7.81 25.13
CA VAL A 45 29.91 -7.68 26.27
C VAL A 45 29.70 -8.81 27.28
N PHE A 46 28.45 -9.21 27.49
CA PHE A 46 28.03 -10.20 28.49
C PHE A 46 27.43 -11.48 27.86
N GLY A 47 27.32 -11.54 26.53
CA GLY A 47 26.85 -12.71 25.78
C GLY A 47 25.34 -12.73 25.51
N LYS A 48 24.92 -13.52 24.51
CA LYS A 48 23.54 -13.57 23.99
C LYS A 48 22.49 -14.14 24.96
N SER A 49 22.92 -14.70 26.10
CA SER A 49 22.03 -15.30 27.12
C SER A 49 21.73 -14.36 28.29
N ALA A 50 22.30 -13.15 28.27
CA ALA A 50 22.18 -12.15 29.32
C ALA A 50 20.83 -11.41 29.23
N SER A 51 20.09 -11.33 30.34
CA SER A 51 18.88 -10.49 30.42
C SER A 51 19.29 -9.01 30.38
N PRO A 52 18.93 -8.23 29.33
CA PRO A 52 19.45 -6.89 29.15
C PRO A 52 19.18 -5.96 30.35
N ALA A 53 18.03 -6.12 31.00
CA ALA A 53 17.64 -5.33 32.17
C ALA A 53 18.59 -5.49 33.37
N LEU A 54 19.24 -6.65 33.52
CA LEU A 54 20.16 -6.92 34.64
C LEU A 54 21.57 -6.35 34.40
N TRP A 55 21.98 -6.23 33.14
CA TRP A 55 23.37 -5.90 32.78
C TRP A 55 23.57 -4.46 32.31
N ARG A 56 22.50 -3.73 31.96
CA ARG A 56 22.57 -2.31 31.62
C ARG A 56 23.23 -1.45 32.71
N PRO A 57 22.91 -1.57 34.01
CA PRO A 57 23.58 -0.77 35.05
C PRO A 57 25.09 -1.02 35.11
N LEU A 58 25.53 -2.27 34.86
CA LEU A 58 26.94 -2.63 34.84
C LEU A 58 27.64 -2.11 33.58
N LEU A 59 26.97 -2.16 32.42
CA LEU A 59 27.49 -1.56 31.18
C LEU A 59 27.68 -0.04 31.35
N HIS A 60 26.68 0.64 31.91
CA HIS A 60 26.76 2.08 32.18
C HIS A 60 27.89 2.39 33.16
N SER A 61 27.96 1.70 34.29
CA SER A 61 29.05 1.88 35.26
C SER A 61 30.44 1.61 34.68
N ALA A 62 30.56 0.78 33.63
CA ALA A 62 31.82 0.51 32.95
C ALA A 62 32.18 1.58 31.91
N LEU A 63 31.20 2.08 31.15
CA LEU A 63 31.44 2.96 30.00
C LEU A 63 31.25 4.46 30.29
N GLU A 64 30.55 4.82 31.37
CA GLU A 64 30.22 6.22 31.71
C GLU A 64 31.46 7.06 32.04
N SER A 65 32.52 6.44 32.55
CA SER A 65 33.80 7.12 32.84
C SER A 65 34.76 7.19 31.66
N GLU A 66 34.41 6.63 30.50
CA GLU A 66 35.28 6.61 29.31
C GLU A 66 35.05 7.85 28.46
N GLU A 67 36.01 8.79 28.45
CA GLU A 67 35.91 10.07 27.74
C GLU A 67 35.73 9.91 26.21
N ARG A 68 36.15 8.77 25.66
CA ARG A 68 35.95 8.43 24.24
C ARG A 68 34.52 8.01 23.93
N LEU A 69 33.62 7.89 24.91
CA LEU A 69 32.25 7.44 24.74
C LEU A 69 31.22 8.44 25.28
N GLU A 70 30.07 8.50 24.62
CA GLU A 70 28.94 9.33 25.01
C GLU A 70 27.65 8.53 24.94
N TYR A 71 26.84 8.61 25.99
CA TYR A 71 25.52 8.00 26.04
C TYR A 71 24.44 9.01 25.61
N LEU A 72 23.63 8.61 24.63
CA LEU A 72 22.57 9.42 24.05
C LEU A 72 21.22 9.12 24.71
N ALA A 73 20.36 10.15 24.78
CA ALA A 73 19.03 10.07 25.39
C ALA A 73 18.08 9.01 24.76
N ASP A 74 18.44 8.45 23.61
CA ASP A 74 17.68 7.43 22.90
C ASP A 74 18.20 5.99 23.11
N GLY A 75 19.09 5.78 24.09
CA GLY A 75 19.56 4.45 24.48
C GLY A 75 20.79 3.95 23.72
N ARG A 76 21.56 4.86 23.11
CA ARG A 76 22.73 4.52 22.28
C ARG A 76 24.03 5.05 22.89
N TRP A 77 25.12 4.33 22.64
CA TRP A 77 26.48 4.78 22.91
C TRP A 77 27.15 5.21 21.61
N ARG A 78 27.95 6.27 21.66
CA ARG A 78 28.68 6.88 20.54
C ARG A 78 30.14 7.13 20.90
N LEU A 79 31.06 7.09 19.93
CA LEU A 79 32.44 7.54 20.11
C LEU A 79 32.53 9.08 20.11
N THR A 80 33.14 9.70 21.13
CA THR A 80 33.36 11.15 21.22
C THR A 80 34.29 11.66 20.11
N SER A 81 35.27 10.84 19.67
CA SER A 81 36.11 11.11 18.51
C SER A 81 35.36 11.05 17.16
N SER A 82 34.07 10.70 17.15
CA SER A 82 33.21 10.94 15.98
C SER A 82 32.89 12.42 15.74
N LEU A 83 33.39 13.31 16.62
CA LEU A 83 33.56 14.75 16.37
C LEU A 83 34.83 15.10 15.57
N ALA A 84 35.58 14.11 15.07
CA ALA A 84 36.57 14.36 14.03
C ALA A 84 35.84 14.80 12.77
N VAL A 85 35.79 16.12 12.59
CA VAL A 85 35.64 16.86 11.33
C VAL A 85 35.74 15.89 10.15
N LYS A 86 34.59 15.41 9.68
CA LYS A 86 34.52 15.02 8.29
C LYS A 86 34.95 16.28 7.56
N GLU A 87 36.10 16.26 6.90
CA GLU A 87 36.19 16.96 5.62
C GLU A 87 34.84 16.69 4.96
N VAL A 88 34.03 17.73 4.83
CA VAL A 88 32.78 17.67 4.08
C VAL A 88 33.26 17.44 2.67
N ALA A 89 33.52 16.18 2.36
CA ALA A 89 33.81 15.74 1.04
C ALA A 89 32.49 16.07 0.35
N GLU A 90 32.48 17.15 -0.44
CA GLU A 90 31.26 17.73 -1.02
C GLU A 90 30.40 16.61 -1.58
N THR A 91 29.10 16.61 -1.24
CA THR A 91 28.19 15.60 -1.75
C THR A 91 28.23 15.61 -3.27
N LEU A 92 28.25 14.44 -3.89
CA LEU A 92 28.11 14.31 -5.34
C LEU A 92 26.71 14.66 -5.81
N LEU A 93 25.71 14.71 -4.92
CA LEU A 93 24.38 15.15 -5.29
C LEU A 93 24.36 16.68 -5.41
N PRO A 94 23.96 17.25 -6.57
CA PRO A 94 23.71 18.68 -6.68
C PRO A 94 22.49 19.06 -5.82
N ALA A 95 22.07 20.34 -5.88
CA ALA A 95 20.79 20.73 -5.29
C ALA A 95 19.67 19.83 -5.84
N PHE A 96 18.88 19.28 -4.92
CA PHE A 96 17.88 18.28 -5.25
C PHE A 96 16.61 18.47 -4.43
N VAL A 97 15.50 17.97 -4.97
CA VAL A 97 14.21 17.90 -4.30
C VAL A 97 13.84 16.44 -4.10
N ALA A 98 13.78 16.01 -2.84
CA ALA A 98 13.20 14.73 -2.49
C ALA A 98 11.68 14.79 -2.66
N ILE A 99 11.13 13.86 -3.43
CA ILE A 99 9.69 13.77 -3.75
C ILE A 99 9.12 12.45 -3.25
N ASP A 100 7.93 12.52 -2.65
CA ASP A 100 7.07 11.39 -2.39
C ASP A 100 5.60 11.81 -2.58
N VAL A 101 4.78 10.93 -3.17
CA VAL A 101 3.36 11.19 -3.40
C VAL A 101 2.48 10.06 -2.89
N GLU A 102 1.39 10.43 -2.22
CA GLU A 102 0.32 9.49 -1.92
C GLU A 102 -0.78 9.58 -2.95
N THR A 103 -1.35 8.43 -3.30
CA THR A 103 -2.26 8.32 -4.43
C THR A 103 -3.45 7.44 -4.13
N THR A 104 -4.53 7.66 -4.89
CA THR A 104 -5.75 6.85 -4.81
C THR A 104 -5.63 5.48 -5.52
N GLY A 105 -4.46 5.13 -6.05
CA GLY A 105 -4.17 3.84 -6.69
C GLY A 105 -2.89 3.87 -7.54
N LEU A 106 -2.57 2.80 -8.26
CA LEU A 106 -1.23 2.61 -8.86
C LEU A 106 -1.02 3.16 -10.29
N LYS A 107 -2.07 3.66 -10.96
CA LYS A 107 -2.01 4.03 -12.39
C LYS A 107 -2.21 5.54 -12.60
N PRO A 108 -1.17 6.32 -12.93
CA PRO A 108 -1.27 7.76 -13.11
C PRO A 108 -2.38 8.20 -14.07
N SER A 109 -2.63 7.45 -15.15
CA SER A 109 -3.66 7.79 -16.15
C SER A 109 -5.09 7.78 -15.63
N THR A 110 -5.38 6.96 -14.61
CA THR A 110 -6.74 6.75 -14.09
C THR A 110 -6.86 7.08 -12.61
N GLN A 111 -5.75 7.37 -11.94
CA GLN A 111 -5.70 7.63 -10.51
C GLN A 111 -5.24 9.06 -10.23
N ARG A 112 -5.48 9.51 -8.99
CA ARG A 112 -5.28 10.90 -8.55
C ARG A 112 -4.34 10.97 -7.35
N MET A 113 -3.56 12.05 -7.25
CA MET A 113 -2.76 12.35 -6.06
C MET A 113 -3.65 12.83 -4.90
N ILE A 114 -3.27 12.52 -3.66
CA ILE A 114 -3.96 12.93 -2.42
C ILE A 114 -3.02 13.59 -1.42
N GLU A 115 -1.71 13.39 -1.54
CA GLU A 115 -0.69 14.11 -0.80
C GLU A 115 0.55 14.24 -1.69
N ILE A 116 1.25 15.36 -1.59
CA ILE A 116 2.57 15.57 -2.18
C ILE A 116 3.50 16.13 -1.11
N ALA A 117 4.71 15.60 -1.04
CA ALA A 117 5.80 16.14 -0.27
C ALA A 117 7.02 16.40 -1.16
N LEU A 118 7.57 17.59 -1.04
CA LEU A 118 8.78 18.04 -1.72
C LEU A 118 9.71 18.66 -0.68
N ILE A 119 10.93 18.16 -0.57
CA ILE A 119 11.91 18.66 0.39
C ILE A 119 13.19 18.99 -0.36
N ARG A 120 13.60 20.26 -0.32
CA ARG A 120 14.76 20.76 -1.05
C ARG A 120 16.01 20.66 -0.19
N TYR A 121 17.05 20.06 -0.77
CA TYR A 121 18.37 19.95 -0.16
C TYR A 121 19.42 20.69 -0.98
N ARG A 122 20.32 21.40 -0.29
CA ARG A 122 21.52 22.01 -0.87
C ARG A 122 22.70 21.64 0.00
N GLN A 123 23.80 21.21 -0.64
CA GLN A 123 25.02 20.75 0.06
C GLN A 123 24.75 19.66 1.14
N GLY A 124 23.70 18.86 0.95
CA GLY A 124 23.32 17.79 1.87
C GLY A 124 22.45 18.23 3.05
N GLU A 125 22.08 19.51 3.14
CA GLU A 125 21.20 20.05 4.19
C GLU A 125 19.84 20.43 3.65
N GLU A 126 18.79 20.21 4.46
CA GLU A 126 17.43 20.64 4.14
C GLU A 126 17.37 22.17 4.17
N THR A 127 16.84 22.77 3.11
CA THR A 127 16.74 24.23 2.97
C THR A 127 15.31 24.73 2.85
N ASP A 128 14.41 23.91 2.32
CA ASP A 128 13.00 24.27 2.17
C ASP A 128 12.12 23.02 2.08
N ARG A 129 10.83 23.16 2.41
CA ARG A 129 9.87 22.06 2.44
C ARG A 129 8.49 22.51 1.99
N TYR A 130 7.91 21.75 1.07
CA TYR A 130 6.57 21.93 0.55
C TYR A 130 5.75 20.64 0.68
N ASN A 131 4.81 20.64 1.62
CA ASN A 131 3.88 19.53 1.84
C ASN A 131 2.44 20.02 1.68
N ARG A 132 1.63 19.29 0.92
CA ARG A 132 0.20 19.58 0.72
C ARG A 132 -0.62 18.30 0.63
N MET A 133 -1.78 18.33 1.28
CA MET A 133 -2.89 17.43 0.94
C MET A 133 -3.60 17.95 -0.31
N LEU A 134 -4.19 17.06 -1.08
CA LEU A 134 -4.83 17.37 -2.35
C LEU A 134 -6.22 16.76 -2.40
N ASP A 135 -7.23 17.54 -2.80
CA ASP A 135 -8.53 16.97 -3.16
C ASP A 135 -8.40 16.21 -4.49
N PRO A 136 -8.59 14.88 -4.51
CA PRO A 136 -8.52 14.09 -5.73
C PRO A 136 -9.77 14.24 -6.62
N GLY A 137 -10.78 15.03 -6.23
CA GLY A 137 -12.06 15.20 -6.92
C GLY A 137 -12.87 13.91 -7.02
N ARG A 138 -12.61 12.96 -6.12
CA ARG A 138 -13.23 11.63 -6.10
C ARG A 138 -13.05 10.94 -4.75
N ARG A 139 -13.86 9.93 -4.50
CA ARG A 139 -13.74 9.13 -3.30
C ARG A 139 -12.41 8.38 -3.21
N ILE A 140 -11.75 8.45 -2.06
CA ILE A 140 -10.57 7.66 -1.71
C ILE A 140 -11.01 6.22 -1.41
N PRO A 141 -10.49 5.20 -2.15
CA PRO A 141 -10.83 3.82 -1.87
C PRO A 141 -10.39 3.39 -0.47
N THR A 142 -11.21 2.60 0.22
CA THR A 142 -10.95 2.20 1.61
C THR A 142 -9.63 1.44 1.82
N TYR A 143 -9.12 0.76 0.80
CA TYR A 143 -7.82 0.09 0.87
C TYR A 143 -6.64 1.08 0.84
N ILE A 144 -6.80 2.25 0.22
CA ILE A 144 -5.83 3.34 0.23
C ILE A 144 -5.84 4.01 1.60
N THR A 145 -7.01 4.33 2.14
CA THR A 145 -7.12 4.88 3.51
C THR A 145 -6.48 3.98 4.55
N LYS A 146 -6.57 2.65 4.40
CA LYS A 146 -5.88 1.70 5.29
C LYS A 146 -4.35 1.69 5.12
N LEU A 147 -3.87 2.05 3.93
CA LEU A 147 -2.46 2.06 3.58
C LEU A 147 -1.78 3.36 4.03
N THR A 148 -2.40 4.50 3.72
CA THR A 148 -1.83 5.85 3.89
C THR A 148 -2.37 6.57 5.13
N GLY A 149 -3.48 6.10 5.68
CA GLY A 149 -4.20 6.78 6.76
C GLY A 149 -5.11 7.92 6.32
N ILE A 150 -5.05 8.35 5.04
CA ILE A 150 -5.79 9.50 4.51
C ILE A 150 -7.24 9.10 4.15
N ARG A 151 -8.20 9.84 4.70
CA ARG A 151 -9.64 9.68 4.55
C ARG A 151 -10.21 10.75 3.63
N ASP A 152 -11.43 10.51 3.14
CA ASP A 152 -12.17 11.52 2.37
C ASP A 152 -12.28 12.85 3.14
N ASP A 153 -12.61 12.78 4.45
CA ASP A 153 -12.73 13.96 5.33
C ASP A 153 -11.40 14.73 5.53
N ASP A 154 -10.24 14.07 5.34
CA ASP A 154 -8.93 14.73 5.50
C ASP A 154 -8.58 15.64 4.31
N VAL A 155 -9.23 15.44 3.16
CA VAL A 155 -8.95 16.16 1.90
C VAL A 155 -10.13 16.97 1.39
N GLU A 156 -11.24 17.03 2.13
CA GLU A 156 -12.47 17.73 1.70
C GLU A 156 -12.24 19.23 1.48
N ASP A 157 -11.45 19.86 2.36
CA ASP A 157 -11.09 21.29 2.27
C ASP A 157 -9.73 21.52 1.59
N ALA A 158 -9.09 20.47 1.08
CA ALA A 158 -7.79 20.59 0.42
C ALA A 158 -7.94 21.16 -0.99
N ALA A 159 -6.93 21.91 -1.45
CA ALA A 159 -6.92 22.40 -2.83
C ALA A 159 -6.83 21.25 -3.83
N VAL A 160 -7.46 21.40 -4.99
CA VAL A 160 -7.22 20.49 -6.11
C VAL A 160 -5.83 20.77 -6.70
N PHE A 161 -5.21 19.76 -7.31
CA PHE A 161 -3.84 19.91 -7.86
C PHE A 161 -3.70 21.10 -8.81
N GLY A 162 -4.71 21.40 -9.62
CA GLY A 162 -4.66 22.49 -10.59
C GLY A 162 -4.35 23.85 -9.97
N ASP A 163 -4.84 24.10 -8.76
CA ASP A 163 -4.64 25.38 -8.05
C ASP A 163 -3.21 25.53 -7.50
N LEU A 164 -2.52 24.40 -7.30
CA LEU A 164 -1.16 24.33 -6.75
C LEU A 164 -0.09 24.02 -7.81
N ALA A 165 -0.50 23.76 -9.06
CA ALA A 165 0.40 23.26 -10.10
C ALA A 165 1.60 24.19 -10.35
N THR A 166 1.36 25.50 -10.42
CA THR A 166 2.41 26.50 -10.62
C THR A 166 3.38 26.53 -9.44
N GLU A 167 2.87 26.60 -8.21
CA GLU A 167 3.68 26.62 -6.97
C GLU A 167 4.56 25.36 -6.86
N ILE A 168 4.00 24.19 -7.21
CA ILE A 168 4.74 22.91 -7.23
C ILE A 168 5.88 22.93 -8.25
N VAL A 169 5.63 23.42 -9.47
CA VAL A 169 6.67 23.47 -10.52
C VAL A 169 7.74 24.49 -10.18
N GLU A 170 7.36 25.65 -9.64
CA GLU A 170 8.32 26.66 -9.15
C GLU A 170 9.15 26.12 -7.99
N PHE A 171 8.52 25.39 -7.05
CA PHE A 171 9.24 24.73 -5.96
C PHE A 171 10.19 23.65 -6.46
N ILE A 172 9.92 22.97 -7.57
CA ILE A 172 10.86 22.00 -8.15
C ILE A 172 12.00 22.75 -8.87
N GLY A 173 11.67 23.72 -9.71
CA GLY A 173 12.63 24.44 -10.55
C GLY A 173 13.44 23.48 -11.42
N ASP A 174 14.75 23.71 -11.52
CA ASP A 174 15.69 22.87 -12.29
C ASP A 174 16.41 21.81 -11.44
N ASP A 175 16.06 21.69 -10.16
CA ASP A 175 16.72 20.77 -9.23
C ASP A 175 16.47 19.30 -9.62
N VAL A 176 17.40 18.43 -9.24
CA VAL A 176 17.29 16.98 -9.45
C VAL A 176 16.17 16.42 -8.58
N LEU A 177 15.33 15.56 -9.14
CA LEU A 177 14.29 14.85 -8.36
C LEU A 177 14.83 13.55 -7.78
N VAL A 178 14.76 13.42 -6.45
CA VAL A 178 15.20 12.23 -5.73
C VAL A 178 13.98 11.52 -5.16
N GLY A 179 13.83 10.23 -5.43
CA GLY A 179 12.70 9.44 -4.92
C GLY A 179 13.09 7.98 -4.71
N HIS A 180 12.21 7.23 -4.05
CA HIS A 180 12.35 5.78 -3.94
C HIS A 180 11.36 5.12 -4.90
N ASN A 181 11.86 4.58 -6.03
CA ASN A 181 11.05 4.29 -7.22
C ASN A 181 10.45 5.58 -7.84
N VAL A 182 11.26 6.63 -7.92
CA VAL A 182 10.90 8.02 -8.32
C VAL A 182 10.09 8.15 -9.63
N GLY A 183 10.22 7.17 -10.54
CA GLY A 183 9.43 7.15 -11.78
C GLY A 183 7.92 7.02 -11.53
N PHE A 184 7.52 6.46 -10.38
CA PHE A 184 6.13 6.43 -9.94
C PHE A 184 5.64 7.85 -9.60
N ASP A 185 6.38 8.56 -8.75
CA ASP A 185 6.06 9.90 -8.26
C ASP A 185 6.02 10.91 -9.41
N ILE A 186 7.07 10.93 -10.23
CA ILE A 186 7.15 11.76 -11.45
C ILE A 186 6.01 11.42 -12.41
N GLY A 187 5.64 10.14 -12.52
CA GLY A 187 4.53 9.69 -13.37
C GLY A 187 3.19 10.27 -12.92
N PHE A 188 2.93 10.32 -11.61
CA PHE A 188 1.74 10.92 -11.03
C PHE A 188 1.74 12.44 -11.16
N LEU A 189 2.85 13.08 -10.80
CA LEU A 189 3.05 14.52 -10.94
C LEU A 189 2.79 14.97 -12.38
N ASN A 190 3.39 14.29 -13.37
CA ASN A 190 3.19 14.62 -14.78
C ASN A 190 1.77 14.35 -15.29
N ALA A 191 1.07 13.37 -14.72
CA ALA A 191 -0.33 13.12 -15.07
C ALA A 191 -1.24 14.24 -14.53
N GLU A 192 -1.00 14.72 -13.32
CA GLU A 192 -1.74 15.86 -12.76
C GLU A 192 -1.40 17.18 -13.47
N LEU A 193 -0.11 17.45 -13.75
CA LEU A 193 0.31 18.60 -14.57
C LEU A 193 -0.37 18.61 -15.92
N GLN A 194 -0.44 17.46 -16.60
CA GLN A 194 -1.14 17.36 -17.88
C GLN A 194 -2.65 17.67 -17.75
N ARG A 195 -3.31 17.24 -16.68
CA ARG A 195 -4.73 17.58 -16.42
C ARG A 195 -4.92 19.06 -16.14
N ALA A 196 -3.97 19.67 -15.43
CA ALA A 196 -3.92 21.11 -15.16
C ALA A 196 -3.44 21.94 -16.38
N ARG A 197 -3.18 21.30 -17.53
CA ARG A 197 -2.64 21.94 -18.75
C ARG A 197 -1.29 22.61 -18.54
N HIS A 198 -0.52 22.11 -17.58
CA HIS A 198 0.85 22.52 -17.33
C HIS A 198 1.83 21.65 -18.12
N ALA A 199 3.01 22.20 -18.44
CA ALA A 199 4.11 21.42 -19.00
C ALA A 199 4.56 20.33 -18.01
N LYS A 200 5.04 19.21 -18.57
CA LYS A 200 5.61 18.11 -17.77
C LYS A 200 6.94 18.51 -17.16
N VAL A 201 7.23 18.02 -15.96
CA VAL A 201 8.58 18.02 -15.41
C VAL A 201 9.43 17.02 -16.19
N ILE A 202 10.62 17.47 -16.57
CA ILE A 202 11.64 16.71 -17.33
C ILE A 202 12.99 16.72 -16.61
N ASN A 203 12.99 17.10 -15.34
CA ASN A 203 14.16 17.17 -14.48
C ASN A 203 14.95 15.86 -14.49
N GLU A 204 16.26 15.97 -14.29
CA GLU A 204 17.06 14.79 -13.99
C GLU A 204 16.55 14.15 -12.69
N SER A 205 16.68 12.82 -12.58
CA SER A 205 16.18 12.09 -11.43
C SER A 205 17.14 11.02 -10.94
N VAL A 206 17.18 10.83 -9.62
CA VAL A 206 17.94 9.79 -8.94
C VAL A 206 16.98 8.87 -8.20
N ASP A 207 16.95 7.60 -8.59
CA ASP A 207 16.15 6.57 -7.93
C ASP A 207 16.97 5.84 -6.86
N THR A 208 16.63 6.08 -5.59
CA THR A 208 17.29 5.46 -4.44
C THR A 208 17.09 3.95 -4.38
N LEU A 209 16.00 3.40 -4.96
CA LEU A 209 15.77 1.96 -5.05
C LEU A 209 16.82 1.29 -5.94
N THR A 210 17.03 1.89 -7.11
CA THR A 210 18.00 1.42 -8.10
C THR A 210 19.43 1.61 -7.58
N LEU A 211 19.72 2.75 -6.96
CA LEU A 211 21.01 3.02 -6.33
C LEU A 211 21.33 2.00 -5.21
N ALA A 212 20.38 1.77 -4.30
CA ALA A 212 20.53 0.80 -3.20
C ALA A 212 20.81 -0.62 -3.72
N THR A 213 20.19 -1.02 -4.82
CA THR A 213 20.40 -2.35 -5.41
C THR A 213 21.85 -2.56 -5.88
N ARG A 214 22.55 -1.49 -6.26
CA ARG A 214 23.95 -1.56 -6.73
C ARG A 214 24.95 -1.38 -5.60
N VAL A 215 24.65 -0.44 -4.71
CA VAL A 215 25.54 -0.04 -3.61
C VAL A 215 25.49 -1.04 -2.46
N LEU A 216 24.36 -1.73 -2.26
CA LEU A 216 24.16 -2.72 -1.19
C LEU A 216 23.84 -4.11 -1.77
N PRO A 217 24.79 -4.76 -2.47
CA PRO A 217 24.57 -6.05 -3.11
C PRO A 217 24.36 -7.15 -2.05
N GLY A 218 23.10 -7.53 -1.86
CA GLY A 218 22.70 -8.52 -0.84
C GLY A 218 21.34 -8.20 -0.21
N LEU A 219 20.90 -6.96 -0.33
CA LEU A 219 19.60 -6.54 0.19
C LEU A 219 18.46 -7.08 -0.68
N LYS A 220 17.87 -8.21 -0.26
CA LYS A 220 16.69 -8.78 -0.93
C LYS A 220 15.50 -7.83 -0.73
N ARG A 221 14.77 -7.49 -1.80
CA ARG A 221 13.57 -6.62 -1.77
C ARG A 221 13.86 -5.26 -1.06
N PRO A 222 14.64 -4.38 -1.71
CA PRO A 222 15.14 -3.14 -1.10
C PRO A 222 14.07 -2.03 -1.03
N GLY A 223 12.94 -2.28 -0.36
CA GLY A 223 11.97 -1.21 -0.08
C GLY A 223 12.56 -0.17 0.88
N LEU A 224 12.02 1.06 0.85
CA LEU A 224 12.54 2.23 1.57
C LEU A 224 12.94 1.92 3.01
N ASP A 225 12.02 1.36 3.79
CA ASP A 225 12.19 0.91 5.17
C ASP A 225 13.42 0.03 5.41
N ARG A 226 13.69 -0.86 4.45
CA ARG A 226 14.77 -1.84 4.54
C ARG A 226 16.09 -1.21 4.14
N VAL A 227 16.08 -0.35 3.12
CA VAL A 227 17.24 0.42 2.70
C VAL A 227 17.65 1.39 3.81
N ALA A 228 16.70 2.14 4.37
CA ALA A 228 16.90 3.04 5.49
C ALA A 228 17.62 2.35 6.65
N ARG A 229 17.11 1.18 7.11
CA ARG A 229 17.78 0.39 8.15
C ARG A 229 19.17 -0.08 7.74
N ALA A 230 19.35 -0.52 6.49
CA ALA A 230 20.64 -0.99 6.00
C ALA A 230 21.71 0.12 5.96
N VAL A 231 21.30 1.37 5.76
CA VAL A 231 22.18 2.54 5.82
C VAL A 231 22.23 3.22 7.20
N GLY A 232 21.66 2.58 8.22
CA GLY A 232 21.76 3.00 9.62
C GLY A 232 20.72 4.01 10.09
N LEU A 233 19.60 4.17 9.37
CA LEU A 233 18.46 5.02 9.72
C LEU A 233 17.35 4.22 10.40
N SER A 234 16.56 4.89 11.24
CA SER A 234 15.42 4.31 11.97
C SER A 234 14.10 4.87 11.43
N PRO A 235 13.50 4.27 10.39
CA PRO A 235 12.24 4.75 9.84
C PRO A 235 11.10 4.63 10.86
N ARG A 236 10.24 5.66 10.91
CA ARG A 236 9.04 5.68 11.77
C ARG A 236 7.93 4.84 11.12
N LYS A 237 6.96 4.37 11.93
CA LYS A 237 5.89 3.45 11.49
C LYS A 237 4.81 4.05 10.58
N ILE A 238 4.81 5.36 10.32
CA ILE A 238 3.70 6.04 9.65
C ILE A 238 4.11 6.32 8.19
N HIS A 239 3.38 5.75 7.24
CA HIS A 239 3.51 6.02 5.79
C HIS A 239 2.82 7.34 5.46
N ARG A 240 3.60 8.41 5.36
CA ARG A 240 3.13 9.76 5.04
C ARG A 240 4.18 10.38 4.13
N ALA A 241 3.72 11.04 3.07
CA ALA A 241 4.61 11.57 2.04
C ALA A 241 5.75 12.41 2.62
N GLY A 242 5.47 13.28 3.58
CA GLY A 242 6.49 14.14 4.20
C GLY A 242 7.58 13.37 4.96
N VAL A 243 7.21 12.29 5.65
CA VAL A 243 8.16 11.45 6.40
C VAL A 243 8.97 10.57 5.44
N ASP A 244 8.30 10.01 4.43
CA ASP A 244 8.92 9.14 3.45
C ASP A 244 9.86 9.90 2.50
N ALA A 245 9.53 11.14 2.11
CA ALA A 245 10.43 12.03 1.37
C ALA A 245 11.70 12.38 2.18
N GLU A 246 11.55 12.65 3.48
CA GLU A 246 12.68 12.96 4.36
C GLU A 246 13.60 11.75 4.53
N ILE A 247 13.03 10.57 4.79
CA ILE A 247 13.79 9.32 4.86
C ILE A 247 14.48 9.05 3.52
N THR A 248 13.80 9.30 2.40
CA THR A 248 14.35 9.13 1.06
C THR A 248 15.56 10.03 0.81
N ALA A 249 15.50 11.30 1.20
CA ALA A 249 16.63 12.23 1.10
C ALA A 249 17.84 11.74 1.92
N GLN A 250 17.60 11.36 3.18
CA GLN A 250 18.65 10.83 4.05
C GLN A 250 19.24 9.52 3.49
N VAL A 251 18.40 8.64 2.95
CA VAL A 251 18.83 7.42 2.25
C VAL A 251 19.71 7.77 1.05
N ALA A 252 19.32 8.75 0.23
CA ALA A 252 20.10 9.16 -0.94
C ALA A 252 21.50 9.63 -0.56
N LEU A 253 21.61 10.51 0.45
CA LEU A 253 22.88 11.01 0.97
C LEU A 253 23.76 9.88 1.53
N ARG A 254 23.17 8.92 2.25
CA ARG A 254 23.91 7.78 2.81
C ARG A 254 24.37 6.78 1.74
N LEU A 255 23.53 6.53 0.73
CA LEU A 255 23.88 5.67 -0.40
C LEU A 255 24.95 6.31 -1.29
N GLU A 256 24.90 7.62 -1.49
CA GLU A 256 25.94 8.35 -2.22
C GLU A 256 27.28 8.29 -1.48
N ALA A 257 27.30 8.51 -0.17
CA ALA A 257 28.51 8.37 0.64
C ALA A 257 29.10 6.93 0.59
N GLU A 258 28.25 5.91 0.56
CA GLU A 258 28.68 4.52 0.37
C GLU A 258 29.21 4.28 -1.05
N ALA A 259 28.52 4.79 -2.08
CA ALA A 259 28.96 4.70 -3.46
C ALA A 259 30.35 5.32 -3.67
N ARG A 260 30.63 6.45 -2.99
CA ARG A 260 31.95 7.08 -2.97
C ARG A 260 33.02 6.20 -2.37
N ARG A 261 32.72 5.55 -1.25
CA ARG A 261 33.63 4.56 -0.63
C ARG A 261 33.91 3.38 -1.56
N GLN A 262 32.99 3.09 -2.49
CA GLN A 262 33.15 2.08 -3.54
C GLN A 262 33.78 2.63 -4.83
N GLY A 263 34.28 3.87 -4.83
CA GLY A 263 35.05 4.46 -5.94
C GLY A 263 34.26 5.34 -6.90
N VAL A 264 32.99 5.66 -6.61
CA VAL A 264 32.21 6.61 -7.42
C VAL A 264 32.68 8.04 -7.13
N ALA A 265 33.15 8.76 -8.14
CA ALA A 265 33.80 10.06 -7.97
C ALA A 265 33.04 11.24 -8.60
N SER A 266 31.90 11.02 -9.26
CA SER A 266 31.13 12.11 -9.90
C SER A 266 29.62 11.90 -9.81
N TYR A 267 28.89 13.00 -9.90
CA TYR A 267 27.42 12.98 -10.00
C TYR A 267 26.95 12.15 -11.20
N ASP A 268 27.57 12.31 -12.38
CA ASP A 268 27.16 11.57 -13.57
C ASP A 268 27.33 10.06 -13.40
N ALA A 269 28.40 9.61 -12.73
CA ALA A 269 28.58 8.19 -12.41
C ALA A 269 27.51 7.70 -11.43
N LEU A 270 27.19 8.49 -10.40
CA LEU A 270 26.11 8.21 -9.45
C LEU A 270 24.75 8.15 -10.15
N LYS A 271 24.45 9.08 -11.06
CA LYS A 271 23.23 9.12 -11.88
C LYS A 271 23.13 7.89 -12.78
N VAL A 272 24.21 7.49 -13.45
CA VAL A 272 24.23 6.23 -14.21
C VAL A 272 23.96 5.05 -13.28
N MET A 273 24.51 5.03 -12.06
CA MET A 273 24.23 4.01 -11.04
C MET A 273 22.78 4.03 -10.52
N ALA A 274 22.15 5.19 -10.41
CA ALA A 274 20.77 5.32 -9.98
C ALA A 274 19.77 5.15 -11.13
N SER A 275 20.20 5.29 -12.38
CA SER A 275 19.34 5.09 -13.54
C SER A 275 19.03 3.61 -13.72
N VAL A 276 17.76 3.26 -13.91
CA VAL A 276 17.39 1.94 -14.44
C VAL A 276 18.06 1.84 -15.80
N ARG A 277 19.03 0.93 -15.95
CA ARG A 277 19.75 0.71 -17.22
C ARG A 277 18.71 0.74 -18.32
N GLU A 278 18.82 1.70 -19.26
CA GLU A 278 17.92 1.72 -20.41
C GLU A 278 17.84 0.30 -20.92
N ARG A 279 16.62 -0.26 -20.97
CA ARG A 279 16.43 -1.49 -21.71
C ARG A 279 16.81 -1.13 -23.14
N ARG A 280 18.04 -1.47 -23.54
CA ARG A 280 18.41 -1.54 -24.96
C ARG A 280 17.21 -2.19 -25.65
N PRO A 281 16.71 -1.63 -26.77
CA PRO A 281 15.72 -2.33 -27.57
C PRO A 281 16.25 -3.75 -27.71
N ARG A 282 15.52 -4.72 -27.17
CA ARG A 282 15.96 -6.10 -27.25
C ARG A 282 16.05 -6.40 -28.74
N GLU A 283 17.27 -6.50 -29.26
CA GLU A 283 17.47 -7.25 -30.48
C GLU A 283 16.74 -8.57 -30.30
N LYS A 284 15.91 -8.92 -31.28
CA LYS A 284 15.17 -10.18 -31.27
C LYS A 284 16.16 -11.33 -31.43
N VAL A 285 16.83 -11.68 -30.35
CA VAL A 285 17.67 -12.87 -30.21
C VAL A 285 17.48 -13.26 -28.75
N GLY A 286 16.85 -14.38 -28.40
CA GLY A 286 17.16 -15.75 -28.77
C GLY A 286 16.98 -16.52 -27.45
N ARG A 287 16.35 -17.69 -27.52
CA ARG A 287 15.80 -18.50 -26.42
C ARG A 287 16.63 -18.46 -25.12
N GLY A 288 16.11 -17.82 -24.07
CA GLY A 288 16.43 -18.14 -22.68
C GLY A 288 15.28 -18.96 -22.11
N ARG A 289 15.56 -20.19 -21.67
CA ARG A 289 14.63 -21.25 -21.21
C ARG A 289 13.27 -20.71 -20.72
N SER A 290 12.26 -20.82 -21.58
CA SER A 290 10.87 -20.83 -21.14
C SER A 290 10.65 -22.14 -20.39
N LEU A 291 10.04 -22.10 -19.19
CA LEU A 291 9.62 -23.30 -18.47
C LEU A 291 8.54 -24.09 -19.22
N ILE A 292 8.00 -23.52 -20.30
CA ILE A 292 6.86 -24.00 -21.05
C ILE A 292 7.26 -24.12 -22.52
N ASP A 293 6.90 -25.25 -23.13
CA ASP A 293 7.19 -25.55 -24.53
C ASP A 293 6.48 -24.55 -25.47
N ARG A 294 7.18 -24.10 -26.52
CA ARG A 294 6.62 -23.20 -27.54
C ARG A 294 5.53 -23.88 -28.37
N SER A 295 5.44 -25.20 -28.34
CA SER A 295 4.34 -25.98 -28.92
C SER A 295 2.97 -25.52 -28.42
N LEU A 296 2.85 -24.97 -27.21
CA LEU A 296 1.58 -24.41 -26.69
C LEU A 296 1.08 -23.15 -27.41
N LEU A 297 1.90 -22.56 -28.29
CA LEU A 297 1.48 -21.46 -29.19
C LEU A 297 1.03 -21.96 -30.57
N GLU A 298 1.21 -23.24 -30.87
CA GLU A 298 0.75 -23.83 -32.12
C GLU A 298 -0.78 -23.89 -32.11
N GLY A 299 -1.41 -23.37 -33.17
CA GLY A 299 -2.87 -23.28 -33.26
C GLY A 299 -3.51 -22.03 -32.62
N VAL A 300 -2.78 -21.21 -31.85
CA VAL A 300 -3.33 -19.99 -31.25
C VAL A 300 -3.50 -18.86 -32.30
N PRO A 301 -4.74 -18.39 -32.57
CA PRO A 301 -5.01 -17.41 -33.62
C PRO A 301 -4.62 -15.97 -33.23
N ARG A 302 -4.38 -15.11 -34.23
CA ARG A 302 -4.20 -13.65 -34.04
C ARG A 302 -5.54 -12.92 -34.18
N LYS A 303 -6.54 -13.35 -33.41
CA LYS A 303 -7.89 -12.75 -33.40
C LYS A 303 -8.32 -12.42 -31.97
N PRO A 304 -9.34 -11.56 -31.78
CA PRO A 304 -9.98 -11.36 -30.48
C PRO A 304 -10.62 -12.66 -29.97
N GLY A 305 -10.58 -12.88 -28.66
CA GLY A 305 -11.08 -14.12 -28.09
C GLY A 305 -10.79 -14.30 -26.61
N VAL A 306 -11.16 -15.48 -26.12
CA VAL A 306 -10.87 -15.97 -24.76
C VAL A 306 -9.89 -17.14 -24.85
N TYR A 307 -8.95 -17.21 -23.92
CA TYR A 307 -8.04 -18.34 -23.76
C TYR A 307 -8.24 -19.00 -22.40
N LEU A 308 -8.11 -20.32 -22.35
CA LEU A 308 -8.21 -21.14 -21.15
C LEU A 308 -6.88 -21.88 -20.96
N MET A 309 -6.28 -21.71 -19.80
CA MET A 309 -5.10 -22.50 -19.41
C MET A 309 -5.58 -23.67 -18.58
N ARG A 310 -5.15 -24.88 -18.97
CA ARG A 310 -5.43 -26.12 -18.27
C ARG A 310 -4.18 -26.67 -17.62
N ASP A 311 -4.37 -27.41 -16.52
CA ASP A 311 -3.29 -28.21 -15.97
C ASP A 311 -3.07 -29.52 -16.74
N ARG A 312 -2.08 -30.32 -16.32
CA ARG A 312 -1.78 -31.64 -16.92
C ARG A 312 -2.91 -32.65 -16.77
N ASN A 313 -3.86 -32.42 -15.87
CA ASN A 313 -5.04 -33.28 -15.67
C ASN A 313 -6.25 -32.77 -16.47
N GLY A 314 -6.09 -31.73 -17.30
CA GLY A 314 -7.16 -31.16 -18.14
C GLY A 314 -8.08 -30.17 -17.41
N GLN A 315 -7.83 -29.85 -16.14
CA GLN A 315 -8.64 -28.92 -15.36
C GLN A 315 -8.32 -27.47 -15.76
N VAL A 316 -9.35 -26.64 -15.97
CA VAL A 316 -9.15 -25.20 -16.24
C VAL A 316 -8.67 -24.51 -14.97
N ILE A 317 -7.45 -23.97 -15.03
CA ILE A 317 -6.78 -23.30 -13.90
C ILE A 317 -6.76 -21.78 -14.07
N TYR A 318 -6.88 -21.28 -15.30
CA TYR A 318 -6.99 -19.84 -15.59
C TYR A 318 -7.77 -19.56 -16.88
N VAL A 319 -8.51 -18.45 -16.92
CA VAL A 319 -9.23 -17.95 -18.10
C VAL A 319 -8.89 -16.48 -18.30
N GLY A 320 -8.64 -16.04 -19.53
CA GLY A 320 -8.39 -14.63 -19.83
C GLY A 320 -8.85 -14.22 -21.23
N LYS A 321 -9.09 -12.93 -21.45
CA LYS A 321 -9.45 -12.37 -22.76
C LYS A 321 -8.33 -11.59 -23.43
N SER A 322 -8.39 -11.46 -24.76
CA SER A 322 -7.48 -10.61 -25.53
C SER A 322 -8.10 -10.12 -26.84
N LYS A 323 -7.62 -8.96 -27.34
CA LYS A 323 -7.82 -8.53 -28.74
C LYS A 323 -6.95 -9.30 -29.73
N ASN A 324 -5.86 -9.88 -29.25
CA ASN A 324 -4.95 -10.74 -30.02
C ASN A 324 -4.49 -11.89 -29.11
N LEU A 325 -5.11 -13.06 -29.29
CA LEU A 325 -4.85 -14.24 -28.46
C LEU A 325 -3.37 -14.66 -28.53
N ARG A 326 -2.78 -14.73 -29.73
CA ARG A 326 -1.39 -15.19 -29.90
C ARG A 326 -0.36 -14.30 -29.20
N GLU A 327 -0.51 -12.98 -29.30
CA GLU A 327 0.39 -12.04 -28.62
C GLU A 327 0.22 -12.10 -27.09
N ARG A 328 -1.01 -12.19 -26.63
CA ARG A 328 -1.32 -12.28 -25.19
C ARG A 328 -0.77 -13.57 -24.58
N VAL A 329 -1.03 -14.72 -25.19
CA VAL A 329 -0.50 -16.00 -24.73
C VAL A 329 1.03 -16.01 -24.82
N GLY A 330 1.60 -15.49 -25.91
CA GLY A 330 3.05 -15.35 -26.08
C GLY A 330 3.72 -14.45 -25.04
N SER A 331 3.01 -13.46 -24.49
CA SER A 331 3.52 -12.60 -23.42
C SER A 331 3.82 -13.38 -22.13
N TYR A 332 3.03 -14.41 -21.80
CA TYR A 332 3.28 -15.28 -20.65
C TYR A 332 4.51 -16.17 -20.85
N LEU A 333 4.78 -16.58 -22.08
CA LEU A 333 5.88 -17.50 -22.41
C LEU A 333 7.23 -16.81 -22.59
N SER A 334 7.22 -15.48 -22.74
CA SER A 334 8.40 -14.66 -23.01
C SER A 334 8.90 -13.87 -21.78
N GLN A 335 8.21 -13.96 -20.65
CA GLN A 335 8.58 -13.28 -19.41
C GLN A 335 9.52 -14.15 -18.54
N PRO A 336 10.68 -13.62 -18.09
CA PRO A 336 11.45 -14.24 -17.01
C PRO A 336 10.64 -14.23 -15.70
N LEU A 337 10.71 -15.33 -14.94
CA LEU A 337 10.09 -15.48 -13.62
C LEU A 337 10.35 -14.26 -12.70
N GLY A 338 9.34 -13.87 -11.91
CA GLY A 338 9.51 -12.90 -10.83
C GLY A 338 8.56 -11.69 -10.79
N TYR A 339 7.54 -11.59 -11.65
CA TYR A 339 6.63 -10.41 -11.63
C TYR A 339 5.50 -10.52 -10.58
N ALA A 340 5.15 -11.72 -10.12
CA ALA A 340 4.27 -11.95 -8.96
C ALA A 340 4.32 -13.43 -8.52
N ARG A 341 4.58 -13.73 -7.23
CA ARG A 341 4.63 -15.11 -6.67
C ARG A 341 3.43 -16.01 -6.99
N LYS A 342 2.28 -15.45 -7.40
CA LYS A 342 1.07 -16.17 -7.83
C LYS A 342 1.09 -16.62 -9.29
N MET A 343 1.84 -15.93 -10.15
CA MET A 343 1.92 -16.23 -11.59
C MET A 343 2.95 -17.33 -11.88
N ASP A 344 4.02 -17.41 -11.08
CA ASP A 344 5.04 -18.45 -11.22
C ASP A 344 4.42 -19.86 -11.05
N GLY A 345 3.60 -20.05 -10.00
CA GLY A 345 2.86 -21.30 -9.79
C GLY A 345 1.69 -21.55 -10.76
N LEU A 346 1.24 -20.54 -11.52
CA LEU A 346 0.31 -20.76 -12.64
C LEU A 346 1.07 -21.37 -13.80
N LEU A 347 2.18 -20.73 -14.19
CA LEU A 347 3.00 -21.14 -15.34
C LEU A 347 3.58 -22.56 -15.18
N GLU A 348 3.99 -22.95 -13.97
CA GLU A 348 4.46 -24.32 -13.69
C GLU A 348 3.36 -25.38 -13.82
N ALA A 349 2.10 -25.00 -13.62
CA ALA A 349 0.97 -25.92 -13.62
C ALA A 349 0.37 -26.15 -15.02
N ILE A 350 0.71 -25.33 -16.03
CA ILE A 350 0.09 -25.39 -17.37
C ILE A 350 0.48 -26.69 -18.09
N GLY A 351 -0.54 -27.42 -18.55
CA GLY A 351 -0.43 -28.57 -19.45
C GLY A 351 -0.91 -28.26 -20.87
N ALA A 352 -1.93 -27.41 -21.03
CA ALA A 352 -2.49 -27.05 -22.34
C ALA A 352 -3.13 -25.65 -22.35
N ILE A 353 -3.30 -25.07 -23.55
CA ILE A 353 -3.97 -23.78 -23.76
C ILE A 353 -5.02 -23.94 -24.85
N ASP A 354 -6.28 -23.70 -24.51
CA ASP A 354 -7.38 -23.64 -25.48
C ASP A 354 -7.71 -22.19 -25.80
N THR A 355 -8.28 -21.95 -26.99
CA THR A 355 -8.77 -20.63 -27.38
C THR A 355 -10.12 -20.68 -28.08
N GLU A 356 -10.98 -19.74 -27.74
CA GLU A 356 -12.22 -19.44 -28.46
C GLU A 356 -12.12 -18.05 -29.08
N VAL A 357 -12.25 -17.99 -30.40
CA VAL A 357 -12.26 -16.74 -31.16
C VAL A 357 -13.67 -16.17 -31.17
N VAL A 358 -13.78 -14.86 -30.93
CA VAL A 358 -15.06 -14.14 -30.99
C VAL A 358 -14.98 -12.95 -31.95
N GLY A 359 -16.14 -12.41 -32.34
CA GLY A 359 -16.25 -11.33 -33.31
C GLY A 359 -15.98 -9.94 -32.73
N SER A 360 -16.11 -9.76 -31.41
CA SER A 360 -15.93 -8.45 -30.77
C SER A 360 -15.27 -8.51 -29.39
N GLU A 361 -14.74 -7.37 -28.92
CA GLU A 361 -14.20 -7.26 -27.56
C GLU A 361 -15.27 -7.45 -26.48
N LEU A 362 -16.51 -7.03 -26.75
CA LEU A 362 -17.64 -7.21 -25.84
C LEU A 362 -18.00 -8.68 -25.70
N GLU A 363 -18.05 -9.44 -26.80
CA GLU A 363 -18.26 -10.89 -26.77
C GLU A 363 -17.15 -11.61 -26.00
N ALA A 364 -15.88 -11.19 -26.16
CA ALA A 364 -14.77 -11.78 -25.43
C ALA A 364 -14.91 -11.55 -23.92
N LEU A 365 -15.42 -10.38 -23.51
CA LEU A 365 -15.67 -10.05 -22.12
C LEU A 365 -16.82 -10.86 -21.52
N LEU A 366 -17.91 -11.02 -22.27
CA LEU A 366 -19.06 -11.83 -21.84
C LEU A 366 -18.69 -13.32 -21.74
N LEU A 367 -18.00 -13.85 -22.75
CA LEU A 367 -17.57 -15.24 -22.79
C LEU A 367 -16.53 -15.54 -21.70
N GLU A 368 -15.57 -14.65 -21.45
CA GLU A 368 -14.60 -14.77 -20.36
C GLU A 368 -15.32 -14.88 -19.00
N SER A 369 -16.29 -14.00 -18.77
CA SER A 369 -17.11 -14.01 -17.54
C SER A 369 -17.88 -15.32 -17.37
N GLN A 370 -18.51 -15.81 -18.45
CA GLN A 370 -19.23 -17.09 -18.45
C GLN A 370 -18.30 -18.29 -18.19
N LEU A 371 -17.10 -18.30 -18.80
CA LEU A 371 -16.13 -19.37 -18.64
C LEU A 371 -15.50 -19.39 -17.24
N ILE A 372 -15.24 -18.23 -16.64
CA ILE A 372 -14.80 -18.13 -15.24
C ILE A 372 -15.90 -18.62 -14.31
N ARG A 373 -17.16 -18.30 -14.58
CA ARG A 373 -18.30 -18.74 -13.76
C ARG A 373 -18.50 -20.25 -13.81
N SER A 374 -18.38 -20.85 -15.00
CA SER A 374 -18.56 -22.30 -15.19
C SER A 374 -17.39 -23.12 -14.64
N HIS A 375 -16.15 -22.65 -14.81
CA HIS A 375 -14.97 -23.43 -14.44
C HIS A 375 -14.37 -23.07 -13.07
N ALA A 376 -14.77 -21.93 -12.48
CA ALA A 376 -14.27 -21.39 -11.20
C ALA A 376 -12.74 -21.50 -10.99
N PRO A 377 -11.91 -21.12 -12.00
CA PRO A 377 -10.48 -21.41 -12.02
C PRO A 377 -9.72 -20.89 -10.80
N ARG A 378 -8.75 -21.69 -10.31
CA ARG A 378 -8.01 -21.41 -9.07
C ARG A 378 -7.21 -20.11 -9.10
N TYR A 379 -6.69 -19.72 -10.27
CA TYR A 379 -5.78 -18.56 -10.41
C TYR A 379 -6.47 -17.26 -10.87
N ASN A 380 -7.76 -17.27 -11.23
CA ASN A 380 -8.51 -16.05 -11.53
C ASN A 380 -8.91 -15.33 -10.24
N THR A 381 -7.98 -14.60 -9.62
CA THR A 381 -8.25 -13.86 -8.37
C THR A 381 -8.94 -12.52 -8.56
N MET A 382 -8.80 -11.87 -9.73
CA MET A 382 -9.36 -10.53 -9.99
C MET A 382 -10.84 -10.52 -10.43
N MET A 383 -11.48 -11.68 -10.59
CA MET A 383 -12.93 -11.81 -10.79
C MET A 383 -13.62 -12.67 -9.72
N ARG A 384 -12.96 -12.85 -8.55
CA ARG A 384 -13.63 -13.37 -7.35
C ARG A 384 -14.21 -12.26 -6.46
N SER A 385 -13.94 -11.00 -6.80
CA SER A 385 -14.72 -9.87 -6.30
C SER A 385 -15.89 -9.67 -7.25
N PHE A 386 -16.95 -10.46 -7.05
CA PHE A 386 -18.27 -10.07 -7.56
C PHE A 386 -18.51 -8.65 -7.03
N GLU A 387 -18.76 -7.69 -7.93
CA GLU A 387 -19.53 -6.51 -7.54
C GLU A 387 -20.87 -7.06 -7.06
N HIS A 388 -20.97 -7.30 -5.75
CA HIS A 388 -22.21 -7.71 -5.12
C HIS A 388 -23.09 -6.48 -5.15
N TYR A 389 -23.77 -6.27 -6.28
CA TYR A 389 -24.74 -5.21 -6.39
C TYR A 389 -25.84 -5.51 -5.36
N PRO A 390 -26.07 -4.60 -4.41
CA PRO A 390 -27.14 -4.78 -3.46
C PRO A 390 -28.48 -4.73 -4.19
N TYR A 391 -29.37 -5.60 -3.78
CA TYR A 391 -30.77 -5.60 -4.18
C TYR A 391 -31.62 -5.16 -2.98
N ILE A 392 -32.71 -4.47 -3.28
CA ILE A 392 -33.81 -4.29 -2.33
C ILE A 392 -34.71 -5.53 -2.45
N ARG A 393 -34.89 -6.25 -1.35
CA ARG A 393 -35.78 -7.41 -1.25
C ARG A 393 -37.06 -7.02 -0.54
N VAL A 394 -38.20 -7.35 -1.14
CA VAL A 394 -39.54 -7.22 -0.55
C VAL A 394 -40.16 -8.61 -0.43
N ASP A 395 -40.33 -9.04 0.81
CA ASP A 395 -40.85 -10.38 1.15
C ASP A 395 -42.37 -10.46 0.99
N VAL A 396 -42.86 -10.47 -0.24
CA VAL A 396 -44.30 -10.47 -0.56
C VAL A 396 -45.03 -11.73 -0.09
N GLY A 397 -44.31 -12.83 0.18
CA GLY A 397 -44.87 -14.06 0.75
C GLY A 397 -45.16 -13.96 2.26
N ASN A 398 -44.61 -12.95 2.94
CA ASN A 398 -44.92 -12.70 4.35
C ASN A 398 -46.24 -11.92 4.47
N ARG A 399 -47.07 -12.24 5.47
CA ARG A 399 -48.28 -11.44 5.79
C ARG A 399 -47.96 -9.97 6.06
N TRP A 400 -46.74 -9.70 6.51
CA TRP A 400 -46.25 -8.38 6.87
C TRP A 400 -44.87 -8.15 6.19
N PRO A 401 -44.83 -7.88 4.88
CA PRO A 401 -43.58 -7.74 4.14
C PRO A 401 -42.66 -6.67 4.74
N ARG A 402 -41.35 -6.90 4.63
CA ARG A 402 -40.31 -5.92 4.98
C ARG A 402 -39.46 -5.63 3.77
N ILE A 403 -38.97 -4.40 3.71
CA ILE A 403 -38.02 -3.94 2.71
C ILE A 403 -36.63 -4.08 3.33
N THR A 404 -35.80 -4.96 2.76
CA THR A 404 -34.45 -5.22 3.27
C THR A 404 -33.42 -5.16 2.16
N LEU A 405 -32.16 -4.92 2.52
CA LEU A 405 -31.04 -5.00 1.58
C LEU A 405 -30.40 -6.37 1.62
N VAL A 406 -30.26 -6.98 0.46
CA VAL A 406 -29.60 -8.29 0.27
C VAL A 406 -28.50 -8.18 -0.77
N LYS A 407 -27.50 -9.06 -0.66
CA LYS A 407 -26.36 -9.08 -1.59
C LYS A 407 -26.66 -9.90 -2.85
N ASP A 408 -27.57 -10.85 -2.74
CA ASP A 408 -27.86 -11.83 -3.79
C ASP A 408 -29.37 -12.07 -3.89
N ARG A 409 -29.83 -12.33 -5.12
CA ARG A 409 -31.18 -12.81 -5.39
C ARG A 409 -31.26 -14.28 -4.99
N LYS A 410 -32.31 -14.66 -4.27
CA LYS A 410 -32.64 -16.06 -3.97
C LYS A 410 -33.95 -16.42 -4.64
N ASP A 411 -34.13 -17.70 -4.95
CA ASP A 411 -35.40 -18.23 -5.43
C ASP A 411 -36.30 -18.56 -4.23
N ASP A 412 -36.73 -17.51 -3.51
CA ASP A 412 -37.51 -17.62 -2.26
C ASP A 412 -38.92 -17.03 -2.40
N GLY A 413 -39.34 -16.70 -3.63
CA GLY A 413 -40.64 -16.07 -3.91
C GLY A 413 -40.73 -14.59 -3.52
N ALA A 414 -39.67 -13.97 -3.00
CA ALA A 414 -39.64 -12.54 -2.73
C ALA A 414 -39.42 -11.72 -4.03
N ARG A 415 -39.82 -10.45 -4.01
CA ARG A 415 -39.51 -9.49 -5.08
C ARG A 415 -38.15 -8.86 -4.82
N TYR A 416 -37.35 -8.70 -5.88
CA TYR A 416 -35.99 -8.15 -5.81
C TYR A 416 -35.85 -7.01 -6.82
N PHE A 417 -35.45 -5.83 -6.34
CA PHE A 417 -35.28 -4.61 -7.12
C PHE A 417 -33.81 -4.19 -7.11
N GLY A 418 -33.27 -3.80 -8.26
CA GLY A 418 -31.84 -3.58 -8.50
C GLY A 418 -31.36 -4.25 -9.79
N PRO A 419 -30.06 -4.35 -10.07
CA PRO A 419 -28.90 -4.09 -9.20
C PRO A 419 -28.63 -2.59 -8.94
N TYR A 420 -28.39 -2.23 -7.68
CA TYR A 420 -27.97 -0.86 -7.34
C TYR A 420 -26.45 -0.69 -7.52
N ARG A 421 -26.02 0.46 -8.07
CA ARG A 421 -24.59 0.79 -8.29
C ARG A 421 -23.78 0.86 -7.00
N SER A 422 -24.41 1.12 -5.86
CA SER A 422 -23.74 1.11 -4.55
C SER A 422 -24.70 0.71 -3.44
N ARG A 423 -24.16 0.12 -2.37
CA ARG A 423 -24.92 -0.18 -1.14
C ARG A 423 -25.46 1.06 -0.47
N SER A 424 -24.75 2.19 -0.58
CA SER A 424 -25.19 3.47 -0.04
C SER A 424 -26.43 3.98 -0.78
N ALA A 425 -26.45 3.91 -2.12
CA ALA A 425 -27.62 4.30 -2.91
C ALA A 425 -28.85 3.45 -2.56
N ALA A 426 -28.69 2.12 -2.53
CA ALA A 426 -29.77 1.21 -2.15
C ALA A 426 -30.27 1.49 -0.72
N ARG A 427 -29.35 1.80 0.20
CA ARG A 427 -29.67 2.14 1.60
C ARG A 427 -30.49 3.42 1.68
N LYS A 428 -30.08 4.50 0.99
CA LYS A 428 -30.83 5.76 0.93
C LYS A 428 -32.25 5.54 0.41
N THR A 429 -32.42 4.75 -0.65
CA THR A 429 -33.76 4.43 -1.18
C THR A 429 -34.62 3.71 -0.14
N VAL A 430 -34.07 2.69 0.54
CA VAL A 430 -34.80 1.97 1.60
C VAL A 430 -35.14 2.87 2.78
N ASP A 431 -34.22 3.76 3.18
CA ASP A 431 -34.42 4.67 4.29
C ASP A 431 -35.54 5.68 3.96
N VAL A 432 -35.54 6.29 2.77
CA VAL A 432 -36.61 7.17 2.29
C VAL A 432 -37.96 6.47 2.28
N ILE A 433 -38.04 5.25 1.74
CA ILE A 433 -39.31 4.49 1.72
C ILE A 433 -39.82 4.22 3.13
N ASN A 434 -38.95 3.86 4.07
CA ASN A 434 -39.34 3.60 5.47
C ASN A 434 -39.62 4.88 6.28
N ASP A 435 -39.24 6.05 5.78
CA ASP A 435 -39.54 7.35 6.37
C ASP A 435 -40.86 7.91 5.86
N VAL A 436 -41.17 7.73 4.58
CA VAL A 436 -42.40 8.23 3.96
C VAL A 436 -43.58 7.31 4.24
N LEU A 437 -43.37 5.99 4.18
CA LEU A 437 -44.45 5.01 4.32
C LEU A 437 -44.41 4.32 5.69
N PRO A 438 -45.56 4.08 6.34
CA PRO A 438 -45.66 3.51 7.69
C PRO A 438 -45.44 1.98 7.71
N LEU A 439 -44.33 1.52 7.14
CA LEU A 439 -43.95 0.11 7.09
C LEU A 439 -43.16 -0.33 8.32
N ARG A 440 -43.25 -1.61 8.64
CA ARG A 440 -42.50 -2.16 9.78
C ARG A 440 -41.03 -2.37 9.41
N THR A 441 -40.13 -2.01 10.32
CA THR A 441 -38.70 -2.32 10.23
C THR A 441 -38.25 -3.38 11.24
N CYS A 442 -39.12 -3.74 12.20
CA CYS A 442 -38.81 -4.69 13.26
C CYS A 442 -38.55 -6.12 12.74
N THR A 443 -37.82 -6.92 13.51
CA THR A 443 -37.44 -8.31 13.16
C THR A 443 -38.37 -9.38 13.73
N ARG A 444 -39.48 -8.99 14.37
CA ARG A 444 -40.46 -9.90 14.94
C ARG A 444 -41.08 -10.77 13.83
N SER A 445 -41.34 -12.05 14.15
CA SER A 445 -41.79 -13.05 13.16
C SER A 445 -43.31 -13.08 12.95
N PHE A 446 -44.11 -12.55 13.89
CA PHE A 446 -45.58 -12.46 13.83
C PHE A 446 -46.30 -13.81 13.54
N LYS A 447 -45.63 -14.92 13.84
CA LYS A 447 -46.14 -16.29 13.63
C LYS A 447 -47.01 -16.80 14.79
N ASN A 448 -46.75 -16.34 16.01
CA ASN A 448 -47.38 -16.85 17.24
C ASN A 448 -47.97 -15.70 18.06
N ALA A 449 -49.00 -15.94 18.88
CA ALA A 449 -49.64 -14.90 19.71
C ALA A 449 -48.64 -14.09 20.57
N ARG A 450 -47.57 -14.72 21.07
CA ARG A 450 -46.48 -14.07 21.84
C ARG A 450 -45.70 -12.99 21.07
N SER A 451 -45.81 -12.96 19.74
CA SER A 451 -45.13 -11.96 18.90
C SER A 451 -45.95 -10.71 18.63
N TYR A 452 -47.22 -10.72 19.04
CA TYR A 452 -48.14 -9.59 19.07
C TYR A 452 -48.18 -9.01 20.51
N GLY A 453 -48.33 -7.70 20.65
CA GLY A 453 -48.33 -6.98 21.93
C GLY A 453 -47.45 -5.72 21.87
N ASN A 454 -46.53 -5.61 22.84
CA ASN A 454 -45.82 -4.36 23.20
C ASN A 454 -45.47 -3.45 22.00
N PRO A 455 -46.14 -2.28 21.90
CA PRO A 455 -45.91 -1.31 20.84
C PRO A 455 -44.50 -0.71 20.97
N CYS A 456 -43.91 -0.33 19.83
CA CYS A 456 -42.60 0.31 19.82
C CYS A 456 -42.72 1.82 19.54
N LEU A 457 -41.64 2.57 19.79
CA LEU A 457 -41.58 4.01 19.53
C LEU A 457 -42.00 4.37 18.09
N ARG A 458 -41.65 3.54 17.09
CA ARG A 458 -42.03 3.78 15.68
C ARG A 458 -43.54 3.78 15.46
N LEU A 459 -44.30 2.96 16.20
CA LEU A 459 -45.76 3.03 16.17
C LEU A 459 -46.26 4.30 16.85
N ALA A 460 -45.69 4.65 18.02
CA ALA A 460 -46.08 5.84 18.77
C ALA A 460 -45.88 7.15 17.97
N ILE A 461 -44.88 7.21 17.08
CA ILE A 461 -44.60 8.36 16.20
C ILE A 461 -45.22 8.22 14.79
N GLY A 462 -46.10 7.24 14.55
CA GLY A 462 -46.79 7.06 13.27
C GLY A 462 -45.93 6.53 12.10
N LYS A 463 -44.71 6.07 12.36
CA LYS A 463 -43.76 5.52 11.35
C LYS A 463 -43.94 4.02 11.09
N CYS A 464 -45.04 3.44 11.56
CA CYS A 464 -45.40 2.02 11.40
C CYS A 464 -46.91 1.89 11.68
N LEU A 465 -47.66 1.16 10.85
CA LEU A 465 -49.09 0.90 11.10
C LEU A 465 -49.37 0.01 12.33
N GLY A 466 -48.34 -0.66 12.86
CA GLY A 466 -48.47 -1.41 14.11
C GLY A 466 -49.06 -2.82 13.98
N PRO A 467 -48.49 -3.70 13.12
CA PRO A 467 -48.93 -5.09 12.99
C PRO A 467 -48.76 -5.92 14.27
N CYS A 468 -48.13 -5.36 15.31
CA CYS A 468 -48.02 -5.96 16.63
C CYS A 468 -49.24 -5.76 17.52
N VAL A 469 -50.04 -4.72 17.30
CA VAL A 469 -51.20 -4.43 18.16
C VAL A 469 -52.52 -4.68 17.44
N ASP A 470 -52.55 -4.50 16.12
CA ASP A 470 -53.74 -4.68 15.31
C ASP A 470 -53.44 -5.60 14.12
N VAL A 471 -54.26 -6.63 13.95
CA VAL A 471 -54.14 -7.63 12.88
C VAL A 471 -55.10 -7.32 11.73
N SER A 472 -56.10 -6.46 11.96
CA SER A 472 -57.13 -6.07 10.99
C SER A 472 -56.58 -5.18 9.87
N ILE A 473 -55.51 -4.42 10.16
CA ILE A 473 -54.77 -3.57 9.19
C ILE A 473 -54.04 -4.35 8.08
N ALA A 474 -54.18 -5.67 8.01
CA ALA A 474 -53.46 -6.50 7.04
C ALA A 474 -53.78 -6.15 5.57
N GLY A 475 -54.99 -5.65 5.29
CA GLY A 475 -55.38 -5.15 3.97
C GLY A 475 -54.63 -3.86 3.64
N GLU A 476 -54.81 -2.83 4.47
CA GLU A 476 -54.14 -1.53 4.33
C GLU A 476 -52.61 -1.66 4.23
N TYR A 477 -52.00 -2.50 5.09
CA TYR A 477 -50.56 -2.77 5.04
C TYR A 477 -50.13 -3.38 3.70
N ARG A 478 -50.94 -4.27 3.12
CA ARG A 478 -50.65 -4.88 1.82
C ARG A 478 -50.74 -3.85 0.69
N ASP A 479 -51.70 -2.95 0.74
CA ASP A 479 -51.87 -1.90 -0.27
C ASP A 479 -50.67 -0.96 -0.30
N ILE A 480 -50.15 -0.56 0.88
CA ILE A 480 -48.92 0.23 1.00
C ILE A 480 -47.72 -0.54 0.44
N VAL A 481 -47.60 -1.84 0.71
CA VAL A 481 -46.52 -2.66 0.14
C VAL A 481 -46.63 -2.73 -1.39
N GLN A 482 -47.84 -2.83 -1.94
CA GLN A 482 -48.05 -2.82 -3.39
C GLN A 482 -47.71 -1.47 -4.03
N GLN A 483 -47.97 -0.35 -3.34
CA GLN A 483 -47.50 0.97 -3.78
C GLN A 483 -45.96 1.03 -3.84
N VAL A 484 -45.27 0.47 -2.84
CA VAL A 484 -43.79 0.38 -2.87
C VAL A 484 -43.30 -0.48 -4.04
N VAL A 485 -43.94 -1.62 -4.27
CA VAL A 485 -43.56 -2.52 -5.37
C VAL A 485 -43.71 -1.80 -6.70
N ARG A 486 -44.85 -1.14 -6.95
CA ARG A 486 -45.08 -0.34 -8.17
C ARG A 486 -44.05 0.79 -8.34
N PHE A 487 -43.80 1.55 -7.28
CA PHE A 487 -42.77 2.60 -7.27
C PHE A 487 -41.38 2.05 -7.61
N LEU A 488 -41.01 0.89 -7.08
CA LEU A 488 -39.72 0.25 -7.35
C LEU A 488 -39.64 -0.43 -8.72
N ASP A 489 -40.78 -0.81 -9.32
CA ASP A 489 -40.88 -1.33 -10.69
C ASP A 489 -40.85 -0.22 -11.76
N GLY A 490 -40.90 1.05 -11.35
CA GLY A 490 -40.86 2.21 -12.27
C GLY A 490 -42.17 2.43 -13.02
N GLU A 491 -43.27 1.89 -12.51
CA GLU A 491 -44.61 2.20 -12.98
C GLU A 491 -45.02 3.56 -12.38
N ASP A 492 -44.60 4.64 -13.04
CA ASP A 492 -45.11 5.99 -12.79
C ASP A 492 -46.55 6.07 -13.35
N ASP A 493 -47.55 6.13 -12.48
CA ASP A 493 -48.80 6.80 -12.80
C ASP A 493 -48.63 8.28 -12.44
N ALA A 494 -48.50 9.11 -13.49
CA ALA A 494 -48.82 10.55 -13.60
C ALA A 494 -48.56 11.50 -12.40
#